data_AF-A0ABD6L0C1-F1
#
_entry.id   AF-A0ABD6L0C1-F1
#
_cell.length_a   1.000
_cell.length_b   1.000
_cell.length_c   1.000
_cell.angle_alpha   90.00
_cell.angle_beta   90.00
_cell.angle_gamma   90.00
#
_symmetry.space_group_name_H-M   'P 1'
#
loop_
_entity.id
_entity.type
_entity.pdbx_description
1 polymer ?
#
loop_
_entity_poly.entity_id
_entity_poly.type
_entity_poly.pdbx_seq_one_letter_code
_entity_poly.pdbx_strand_id
1 'polypeptide(L)'
;MEVKRTEKITFRCTALEKAALAEQALRCGLTTSEYCRNLSLGGQPKERYSDEEKALLRDIAKIRGDLQRLNNYFGGRQYREVFEENRVIIDKLKKLLR
;
A
#
# COMPACT_ATOMS: atom_id res chain seq x y z
N MET A 1 21.68 -10.09 -28.57
CA MET A 1 20.92 -9.80 -29.80
C MET A 1 19.56 -9.29 -29.37
N GLU A 2 19.27 -8.01 -29.61
CA GLU A 2 17.99 -7.41 -29.23
C GLU A 2 16.90 -7.97 -30.16
N VAL A 3 16.04 -8.85 -29.64
CA VAL A 3 15.01 -9.51 -30.44
C VAL A 3 13.92 -8.48 -30.75
N LYS A 4 13.93 -7.95 -31.98
CA LYS A 4 12.89 -7.04 -32.46
C LYS A 4 11.59 -7.80 -32.68
N ARG A 5 10.49 -7.21 -32.21
CA ARG A 5 9.14 -7.77 -32.35
C ARG A 5 8.59 -7.38 -33.72
N THR A 6 8.58 -8.30 -34.67
CA THR A 6 8.14 -8.07 -36.07
C THR A 6 6.74 -8.61 -36.35
N GLU A 7 6.33 -9.68 -35.68
CA GLU A 7 5.04 -10.35 -35.90
C GLU A 7 3.88 -9.60 -35.27
N LYS A 8 2.76 -9.48 -36.00
CA LYS A 8 1.56 -8.76 -35.58
C LYS A 8 0.40 -9.72 -35.29
N ILE A 9 -0.25 -9.51 -34.14
CA ILE A 9 -1.50 -10.19 -33.77
C ILE A 9 -2.64 -9.18 -33.87
N THR A 10 -3.73 -9.55 -34.54
CA THR A 10 -4.95 -8.73 -34.65
C THR A 10 -6.16 -9.55 -34.26
N PHE A 11 -7.05 -9.00 -33.44
CA PHE A 11 -8.30 -9.61 -33.05
C PHE A 11 -9.44 -8.60 -33.14
N ARG A 12 -10.67 -9.09 -33.30
CA ARG A 12 -11.87 -8.25 -33.29
C ARG A 12 -12.30 -8.01 -31.85
N CYS A 13 -12.72 -6.78 -31.56
CA CYS A 13 -13.31 -6.38 -30.29
C CYS A 13 -14.42 -5.37 -30.56
N THR A 14 -15.36 -5.29 -29.64
CA THR A 14 -16.37 -4.23 -29.59
C THR A 14 -15.73 -2.91 -29.17
N ALA A 15 -16.44 -1.81 -29.39
CA ALA A 15 -16.00 -0.49 -28.93
C ALA A 15 -15.80 -0.42 -27.41
N LEU A 16 -16.69 -1.09 -26.64
CA LEU A 16 -16.62 -1.14 -25.19
C LEU A 16 -15.42 -1.98 -24.70
N GLU A 17 -15.18 -3.14 -25.30
CA GLU A 17 -14.02 -3.97 -24.97
C GLU A 17 -12.70 -3.23 -25.25
N LYS A 18 -12.63 -2.52 -26.38
CA LYS A 18 -11.45 -1.72 -26.72
C LYS A 18 -11.21 -0.61 -25.70
N ALA A 19 -12.26 0.08 -25.26
CA ALA A 19 -12.17 1.12 -24.23
C ALA A 19 -11.75 0.54 -22.88
N ALA A 20 -12.34 -0.58 -22.45
CA ALA A 20 -12.00 -1.25 -21.20
C ALA A 20 -10.53 -1.70 -21.16
N LEU A 21 -10.02 -2.29 -22.25
CA LEU A 21 -8.61 -2.67 -22.37
C LEU A 21 -7.67 -1.46 -22.30
N ALA A 22 -8.06 -0.33 -22.88
CA ALA A 22 -7.28 0.91 -22.82
C ALA A 22 -7.23 1.50 -21.41
N GLU A 23 -8.36 1.50 -20.71
CA GLU A 23 -8.44 1.98 -19.33
C GLU A 23 -7.63 1.08 -18.38
N GLN A 24 -7.74 -0.24 -18.50
CA GLN A 24 -6.96 -1.18 -17.71
C GLN A 24 -5.45 -1.07 -17.96
N ALA A 25 -5.05 -0.91 -19.23
CA ALA A 25 -3.66 -0.67 -19.58
C ALA A 25 -3.13 0.62 -18.94
N LEU A 26 -3.93 1.70 -18.98
CA LEU A 26 -3.59 2.99 -18.37
C LEU A 26 -3.42 2.87 -16.84
N ARG A 27 -4.34 2.18 -16.17
CA ARG A 27 -4.28 1.88 -14.72
C ARG A 27 -3.02 1.11 -14.33
N CYS A 28 -2.55 0.21 -15.20
CA CYS A 28 -1.29 -0.52 -15.02
C CYS A 28 -0.05 0.28 -15.49
N GLY A 29 -0.21 1.45 -16.11
CA GLY A 29 0.89 2.23 -16.69
C GLY A 29 1.54 1.60 -17.92
N LEU A 30 0.81 0.75 -18.65
CA LEU A 30 1.25 0.03 -19.84
C LEU A 30 0.55 0.55 -21.08
N THR A 31 1.15 0.31 -22.24
CA THR A 31 0.42 0.44 -23.51
C THR A 31 -0.62 -0.69 -23.64
N THR A 32 -1.68 -0.49 -24.41
CA THR A 32 -2.70 -1.53 -24.66
C THR A 32 -2.09 -2.81 -25.21
N SER A 33 -1.13 -2.71 -26.14
CA SER A 33 -0.44 -3.87 -26.71
C SER A 33 0.41 -4.63 -25.67
N GLU A 34 1.09 -3.92 -24.77
CA GLU A 34 1.84 -4.56 -23.68
C GLU A 34 0.93 -5.19 -22.63
N TYR A 35 -0.19 -4.53 -22.30
CA TYR A 35 -1.19 -5.05 -21.39
C TYR A 35 -1.79 -6.37 -21.92
N CYS A 36 -2.26 -6.38 -23.17
CA CYS A 36 -2.79 -7.59 -23.81
C CYS A 36 -1.72 -8.68 -23.93
N ARG A 37 -0.48 -8.34 -24.27
CA ARG A 37 0.63 -9.30 -24.33
C ARG A 37 0.90 -9.94 -22.98
N ASN A 38 0.99 -9.14 -21.91
CA ASN A 38 1.24 -9.66 -20.57
C ASN A 38 0.12 -10.62 -20.15
N LEU A 39 -1.14 -10.26 -20.39
CA LEU A 39 -2.28 -11.15 -20.15
C LEU A 39 -2.20 -12.45 -20.97
N SER A 40 -1.95 -12.37 -22.28
CA SER A 40 -1.87 -13.56 -23.15
C SER A 40 -0.70 -14.49 -22.83
N LEU A 41 0.38 -13.97 -22.24
CA LEU A 41 1.55 -14.75 -21.81
C LEU A 41 1.45 -15.23 -20.35
N GLY A 42 0.28 -15.08 -19.71
CA GLY A 42 0.02 -15.54 -18.33
C GLY A 42 0.52 -14.60 -17.24
N GLY A 43 0.94 -13.38 -17.59
CA GLY A 43 1.25 -12.33 -16.63
C GLY A 43 0.01 -11.74 -15.98
N GLN A 44 0.16 -11.25 -14.75
CA GLN A 44 -0.87 -10.51 -14.02
C GLN A 44 -0.44 -9.04 -13.88
N PRO A 45 -0.82 -8.15 -14.82
CA PRO A 45 -0.54 -6.72 -14.68
C PRO A 45 -1.20 -6.21 -13.40
N LYS A 46 -0.39 -5.70 -12.46
CA LYS A 46 -0.91 -5.08 -11.24
C LYS A 46 -1.26 -3.63 -11.51
N GLU A 47 -2.39 -3.21 -10.98
CA GLU A 47 -2.80 -1.81 -11.00
C GLU A 47 -1.74 -0.97 -10.27
N ARG A 48 -1.34 0.14 -10.88
CA ARG A 48 -0.38 1.04 -10.26
C ARG A 48 -1.15 1.79 -9.19
N TYR A 49 -0.67 1.71 -7.95
CA TYR A 49 -1.22 2.54 -6.88
C TYR A 49 -1.21 4.01 -7.30
N SER A 50 -2.32 4.69 -7.06
CA SER A 50 -2.40 6.14 -7.21
C SER A 50 -1.36 6.81 -6.33
N ASP A 51 -1.00 8.05 -6.64
CA ASP A 51 -0.02 8.77 -5.82
C ASP A 51 -0.54 9.04 -4.40
N GLU A 52 -1.86 9.15 -4.24
CA GLU A 52 -2.54 9.20 -2.94
C GLU A 52 -2.41 7.88 -2.18
N GLU A 53 -2.66 6.74 -2.82
CA GLU A 53 -2.50 5.42 -2.20
C GLU A 53 -1.04 5.16 -1.78
N LYS A 54 -0.07 5.59 -2.59
CA LYS A 54 1.35 5.51 -2.22
C LYS A 54 1.68 6.42 -1.04
N ALA A 55 1.05 7.59 -0.92
CA ALA A 55 1.23 8.47 0.24
C ALA A 55 0.67 7.81 1.51
N LEU A 56 -0.55 7.29 1.44
CA LEU A 56 -1.18 6.56 2.55
C LEU A 56 -0.36 5.34 3.00
N LEU A 57 0.17 4.56 2.05
CA LEU A 57 1.03 3.42 2.38
C LEU A 57 2.32 3.84 3.09
N ARG A 58 2.90 4.99 2.73
CA ARG A 58 4.07 5.55 3.43
C ARG A 58 3.71 5.99 4.85
N ASP A 59 2.55 6.62 5.03
CA ASP A 59 2.07 7.04 6.35
C ASP A 59 1.80 5.84 7.25
N ILE A 60 1.16 4.79 6.73
CA ILE A 60 0.93 3.53 7.44
C ILE A 60 2.27 2.89 7.85
N ALA A 61 3.26 2.87 6.96
CA ALA A 61 4.58 2.33 7.26
C ALA A 61 5.28 3.12 8.38
N LYS A 62 5.14 4.46 8.38
CA LYS A 62 5.67 5.33 9.43
C LYS A 62 5.00 5.05 10.78
N ILE A 63 3.67 5.01 10.82
CA ILE A 63 2.88 4.69 12.02
C ILE A 63 3.26 3.32 12.56
N ARG A 64 3.41 2.30 11.71
CA ARG A 64 3.88 0.98 12.12
C ARG A 64 5.25 1.06 12.80
N GLY A 65 6.17 1.86 12.24
CA GLY A 65 7.49 2.09 12.83
C GLY A 65 7.43 2.81 14.19
N ASP A 66 6.57 3.81 14.32
CA ASP A 66 6.31 4.52 15.60
C ASP A 66 5.76 3.55 16.66
N LEU A 67 4.77 2.74 16.30
CA LEU A 67 4.19 1.72 17.18
C LEU A 67 5.22 0.67 17.60
N GLN A 68 6.10 0.23 16.69
CA GLN A 68 7.16 -0.70 17.04
C GLN A 68 8.17 -0.07 18.00
N ARG A 69 8.57 1.19 17.79
CA ARG A 69 9.45 1.92 18.72
C ARG A 69 8.82 2.03 20.10
N LEU A 70 7.54 2.38 20.16
CA LEU A 70 6.77 2.46 21.40
C LEU A 70 6.73 1.10 22.10
N ASN A 71 6.40 0.03 21.37
CA ASN A 71 6.38 -1.32 21.92
C ASN A 71 7.76 -1.76 22.46
N ASN A 72 8.84 -1.43 21.73
CA ASN A 72 10.21 -1.70 22.16
C ASN A 72 10.59 -0.89 23.42
N TYR A 73 10.20 0.38 23.48
CA TYR A 73 10.45 1.26 24.63
C TYR A 73 9.82 0.71 25.91
N PHE A 74 8.61 0.17 25.83
CA PHE A 74 7.89 -0.41 26.98
C PHE A 74 8.15 -1.92 27.19
N GLY A 75 9.08 -2.52 26.43
CA GLY A 75 9.50 -3.92 26.61
C GLY A 75 8.37 -4.94 26.60
N GLY A 76 7.22 -4.65 25.98
CA GLY A 76 6.02 -5.49 25.95
C GLY A 76 5.31 -5.76 27.29
N ARG A 77 5.93 -5.51 28.45
CA ARG A 77 5.37 -5.79 29.79
C ARG A 77 5.36 -4.57 30.73
N GLN A 78 6.22 -3.58 30.52
CA GLN A 78 6.32 -2.41 31.42
C GLN A 78 5.21 -1.39 31.22
N TYR A 79 4.46 -1.45 30.11
CA TYR A 79 3.37 -0.49 29.86
C TYR A 79 2.31 -0.52 30.96
N ARG A 80 1.98 -1.71 31.47
CA ARG A 80 0.97 -1.86 32.52
C ARG A 80 1.47 -1.32 33.87
N GLU A 81 2.72 -1.61 34.20
CA GLU A 81 3.37 -1.14 35.43
C GLU A 81 3.52 0.39 35.43
N VAL A 82 4.03 0.97 34.34
CA VAL A 82 4.16 2.43 34.18
C VAL A 82 2.79 3.12 34.19
N PHE A 83 1.75 2.51 33.61
CA PHE A 83 0.40 3.03 33.64
C PHE A 83 -0.21 3.01 35.05
N GLU A 84 -0.02 1.91 35.78
CA GLU A 84 -0.47 1.76 37.17
C GLU A 84 0.26 2.74 38.10
N GLU A 85 1.58 2.90 37.97
CA GLU A 85 2.38 3.89 38.70
C GLU A 85 1.94 5.32 38.41
N ASN A 86 1.74 5.67 37.13
CA ASN A 86 1.23 6.98 36.74
C ASN A 86 -0.16 7.26 37.31
N ARG A 87 -1.04 6.25 37.36
CA ARG A 87 -2.36 6.39 37.99
C ARG A 87 -2.25 6.69 39.48
N VAL A 88 -1.35 6.01 40.20
CA VAL A 88 -1.08 6.28 41.62
C VAL A 88 -0.53 7.69 41.83
N ILE A 89 0.37 8.15 40.97
CA ILE A 89 0.93 9.51 41.02
C ILE A 89 -0.16 10.56 40.76
N ILE A 90 -1.01 10.36 39.76
CA ILE A 90 -2.14 11.25 39.45
C ILE A 90 -3.11 11.35 40.63
N ASP A 91 -3.44 10.24 41.29
CA ASP A 91 -4.32 10.26 42.46
C ASP A 91 -3.69 10.97 43.67
N LYS A 92 -2.36 10.86 43.85
CA LYS A 92 -1.62 11.66 44.84
C LYS A 92 -1.65 13.15 44.49
N LEU A 93 -1.41 13.51 43.23
CA LEU A 93 -1.47 14.90 42.77
C LEU A 93 -2.87 15.50 42.94
N LYS A 94 -3.94 14.76 42.63
CA LYS A 94 -5.33 15.20 42.85
C LYS A 94 -5.67 15.44 44.32
N LYS A 95 -5.06 14.70 45.24
CA LYS A 95 -5.22 14.92 46.69
C LYS A 95 -4.47 16.15 47.20
N LEU A 96 -3.34 16.50 46.56
CA LEU A 96 -2.53 17.68 46.90
C LEU A 96 -3.06 18.96 46.27
N LEU A 97 -3.75 18.87 45.14
CA LEU A 97 -4.40 19.99 44.44
C LEU A 97 -5.85 20.21 44.88
N ARG A 98 -6.28 19.58 45.98
CA ARG A 98 -7.57 19.78 46.64
C ARG A 98 -7.42 20.62 47.89
#